data_AF-A0A497HKV9-F1
#
_entry.id   AF-A0A497HKV9-F1
#
_cell.length_a   1.000
_cell.length_b   1.000
_cell.length_c   1.000
_cell.angle_alpha   90.00
_cell.angle_beta   90.00
_cell.angle_gamma   90.00
#
_symmetry.space_group_name_H-M   'P 1'
#
loop_
_entity.id
_entity.type
_entity.pdbx_description
1 polymer ?
#
loop_
_entity_poly.entity_id
_entity_poly.type
_entity_poly.pdbx_seq_one_letter_code
_entity_poly.pdbx_strand_id
1 'polypeptide(L)'
;MFEFKFNKEVNNQRENRTKDIVKRLGVITARRVYLKKYPIENPITIFNPAMLIKEDTLILFGRIILGYFTYASAVAEFKVPMGDIYNDVESERYIAEIKVLPDNKFDFWGVEDPRVYEIDG
;
A
#
# COMPACT_ATOMS: atom_id res chain seq x y z
N MET A 1 -15.08 17.17 -26.81
CA MET A 1 -14.27 16.01 -27.29
C MET A 1 -12.82 16.39 -27.05
N PHE A 2 -12.15 15.79 -26.06
CA PHE A 2 -10.75 16.10 -25.77
C PHE A 2 -9.87 15.33 -26.75
N GLU A 3 -9.21 16.04 -27.66
CA GLU A 3 -8.23 15.47 -28.57
C GLU A 3 -6.92 15.28 -27.79
N PHE A 4 -6.65 14.04 -27.37
CA PHE A 4 -5.38 13.73 -26.72
C PHE A 4 -4.25 13.89 -27.75
N LYS A 5 -3.44 14.95 -27.59
CA LYS A 5 -2.18 15.11 -28.32
C LYS A 5 -1.16 14.08 -27.84
N PHE A 6 -1.28 12.84 -28.30
CA PHE A 6 -0.19 11.89 -28.17
C PHE A 6 0.96 12.32 -29.10
N ASN A 7 2.17 12.43 -28.57
CA ASN A 7 3.35 12.61 -29.39
C ASN A 7 3.49 11.36 -30.29
N LYS A 8 3.30 11.52 -31.61
CA LYS A 8 3.32 10.43 -32.59
C LYS A 8 4.63 9.63 -32.56
N GLU A 9 5.73 10.24 -32.10
CA GLU A 9 7.03 9.60 -31.97
C GLU A 9 7.09 8.53 -30.88
N VAL A 10 6.21 8.59 -29.86
CA VAL A 10 6.16 7.59 -28.79
C VAL A 10 5.85 6.21 -29.33
N ASN A 11 4.98 6.11 -30.35
CA ASN A 11 4.67 4.84 -31.01
C ASN A 11 5.89 4.26 -31.76
N ASN A 12 6.79 5.12 -32.24
CA ASN A 12 8.02 4.68 -32.93
C ASN A 12 9.09 4.15 -31.96
N GLN A 13 8.99 4.49 -30.65
CA GLN A 13 9.86 3.94 -29.60
C GLN A 13 9.31 2.66 -28.95
N ARG A 14 8.05 2.28 -29.25
CA ARG A 14 7.46 1.04 -28.71
C ARG A 14 8.07 -0.15 -29.43
N GLU A 15 9.03 -0.78 -28.75
CA GLU A 15 9.57 -2.07 -29.15
C GLU A 15 8.82 -3.19 -28.42
N ASN A 16 8.66 -4.36 -29.05
CA ASN A 16 8.18 -5.57 -28.37
C ASN A 16 9.31 -6.16 -27.50
N ARG A 17 9.68 -5.43 -26.46
CA ARG A 17 10.76 -5.76 -25.53
C ARG A 17 10.36 -5.34 -24.12
N THR A 18 10.54 -6.24 -23.18
CA THR A 18 10.45 -5.95 -21.74
C THR A 18 11.83 -6.04 -21.13
N LYS A 19 12.18 -5.07 -20.29
CA LYS A 19 13.37 -5.11 -19.45
C LYS A 19 12.92 -5.02 -18.00
N ASP A 20 13.16 -6.05 -17.21
CA ASP A 20 12.90 -6.01 -15.78
C ASP A 20 13.82 -4.99 -15.13
N ILE A 21 13.23 -3.92 -14.59
CA ILE A 21 13.94 -2.84 -13.90
C ILE A 21 13.93 -3.02 -12.37
N VAL A 22 13.20 -4.03 -11.88
CA VAL A 22 13.05 -4.33 -10.45
C VAL A 22 13.09 -5.84 -10.23
N LYS A 23 13.56 -6.24 -9.06
CA LYS A 23 13.47 -7.61 -8.54
C LYS A 23 12.47 -7.63 -7.38
N ARG A 24 11.60 -8.64 -7.33
CA ARG A 24 10.74 -8.87 -6.16
C ARG A 24 11.59 -9.34 -4.99
N LEU A 25 11.54 -8.61 -3.87
CA LEU A 25 12.23 -8.98 -2.63
C LEU A 25 11.36 -9.82 -1.69
N GLY A 26 10.03 -9.67 -1.74
CA GLY A 26 9.10 -10.50 -0.99
C GLY A 26 7.65 -10.02 -1.11
N VAL A 27 6.74 -10.65 -0.37
CA VAL A 27 5.30 -10.30 -0.36
C VAL A 27 4.75 -10.22 1.07
N ILE A 28 4.27 -9.04 1.45
CA ILE A 28 3.53 -8.85 2.70
C ILE A 28 2.05 -9.12 2.44
N THR A 29 1.54 -10.21 3.00
CA THR A 29 0.13 -10.62 2.87
C THR A 29 -0.67 -10.20 4.11
N ALA A 30 -2.00 -10.14 4.01
CA ALA A 30 -2.86 -9.68 5.12
C ALA A 30 -2.68 -10.49 6.43
N ARG A 31 -2.41 -11.80 6.33
CA ARG A 31 -2.08 -12.68 7.47
C ARG A 31 -0.80 -12.29 8.24
N ARG A 32 0.04 -11.45 7.63
CA ARG A 32 1.29 -10.94 8.20
C ARG A 32 1.08 -9.60 8.93
N VAL A 33 -0.13 -9.04 8.90
CA VAL A 33 -0.43 -7.72 9.44
C VAL A 33 -1.47 -7.85 10.56
N TYR A 34 -1.09 -7.53 11.79
CA TYR A 34 -1.93 -7.60 12.98
C TYR A 34 -2.44 -6.21 13.38
N LEU A 35 -3.75 -6.00 13.39
CA LEU A 35 -4.38 -4.73 13.71
C LEU A 35 -4.47 -4.53 15.23
N LYS A 36 -3.79 -3.50 15.72
CA LYS A 36 -3.82 -3.10 17.12
C LYS A 36 -5.15 -2.41 17.44
N LYS A 37 -5.75 -2.74 18.60
CA LYS A 37 -6.97 -2.11 19.13
C LYS A 37 -8.18 -2.19 18.18
N TYR A 38 -8.27 -3.25 17.37
CA TYR A 38 -9.41 -3.50 16.49
C TYR A 38 -10.01 -4.89 16.77
N PRO A 39 -11.34 -5.08 16.70
CA PRO A 39 -11.97 -6.37 16.99
C PRO A 39 -11.53 -7.51 16.06
N ILE A 40 -11.11 -7.15 14.84
CA ILE A 40 -10.60 -8.08 13.84
C ILE A 40 -9.07 -8.00 13.86
N GLU A 41 -8.41 -9.13 14.12
CA GLU A 41 -6.96 -9.20 14.28
C GLU A 41 -6.20 -9.00 12.96
N ASN A 42 -6.69 -9.58 11.86
CA ASN A 42 -6.07 -9.45 10.54
C ASN A 42 -7.09 -8.91 9.54
N PRO A 43 -6.71 -7.96 8.66
CA PRO A 43 -7.61 -7.58 7.58
C PRO A 43 -7.82 -8.76 6.62
N ILE A 44 -8.91 -8.73 5.85
CA ILE A 44 -9.18 -9.72 4.79
C ILE A 44 -8.13 -9.60 3.69
N THR A 45 -7.79 -8.37 3.30
CA THR A 45 -6.76 -8.08 2.32
C THR A 45 -6.06 -6.76 2.66
N ILE A 46 -4.83 -6.61 2.17
CA ILE A 46 -4.04 -5.38 2.23
C ILE A 46 -3.33 -5.18 0.89
N PHE A 47 -3.45 -3.98 0.30
CA PHE A 47 -2.90 -3.68 -1.03
C PHE A 47 -2.74 -2.17 -1.26
N ASN A 48 -2.25 -1.80 -2.44
CA ASN A 48 -2.02 -0.42 -2.89
C ASN A 48 -1.40 0.52 -1.84
N PRO A 49 -0.26 0.13 -1.22
CA PRO A 49 0.27 0.92 -0.15
C PRO A 49 0.89 2.24 -0.64
N ALA A 50 0.89 3.24 0.23
CA ALA A 50 1.91 4.29 0.22
C ALA A 50 3.13 3.81 1.03
N MET A 51 4.30 4.38 0.75
CA MET A 51 5.51 4.04 1.50
C MET A 51 6.38 5.27 1.75
N LEU A 52 7.04 5.28 2.90
CA LEU A 52 8.08 6.23 3.28
C LEU A 52 9.25 5.45 3.89
N ILE A 53 10.48 5.80 3.53
CA ILE A 53 11.67 5.22 4.16
C ILE A 53 12.21 6.27 5.12
N LYS A 54 12.27 5.92 6.41
CA LYS A 54 12.93 6.73 7.44
C LYS A 54 14.02 5.89 8.08
N GLU A 55 15.25 6.36 7.97
CA GLU A 55 16.44 5.66 8.47
C GLU A 55 16.48 4.22 7.93
N ASP A 56 16.40 3.22 8.81
CA ASP A 56 16.43 1.78 8.47
C ASP A 56 15.04 1.13 8.56
N THR A 57 13.96 1.92 8.40
CA THR A 57 12.58 1.46 8.49
C THR A 57 11.76 1.89 7.29
N LEU A 58 11.12 0.91 6.65
CA LEU A 58 10.06 1.13 5.68
C LEU A 58 8.73 1.30 6.42
N ILE A 59 8.16 2.49 6.35
CA ILE A 59 6.82 2.80 6.88
C ILE A 59 5.84 2.61 5.73
N LEU A 60 4.87 1.72 5.91
CA LEU A 60 3.87 1.38 4.90
C LEU A 60 2.49 1.82 5.37
N PHE A 61 1.72 2.38 4.43
CA PHE A 61 0.32 2.74 4.61
C PHE A 61 -0.51 1.90 3.65
N GLY A 62 -0.98 0.74 4.08
CA GLY A 62 -1.73 -0.18 3.22
C GLY A 62 -3.22 0.10 3.24
N ARG A 63 -3.88 0.04 2.07
CA ARG A 63 -5.35 -0.04 2.00
C ARG A 63 -5.77 -1.42 2.46
N ILE A 64 -6.57 -1.48 3.52
CA ILE A 64 -7.09 -2.71 4.11
C ILE A 64 -8.60 -2.84 3.89
N ILE A 65 -9.07 -4.08 3.85
CA ILE A 65 -10.51 -4.43 3.91
C ILE A 65 -10.74 -5.23 5.18
N LEU A 66 -11.65 -4.77 6.04
CA LEU A 66 -11.86 -5.33 7.39
C LEU A 66 -12.99 -6.38 7.43
N GLY A 67 -13.98 -6.30 6.53
CA GLY A 67 -15.10 -7.22 6.47
C GLY A 67 -16.36 -6.72 7.19
N TYR A 68 -17.51 -7.14 6.63
CA TYR A 68 -18.92 -6.90 7.00
C TYR A 68 -19.44 -5.45 7.08
N PHE A 69 -20.53 -5.23 6.32
CA PHE A 69 -21.21 -3.98 5.95
C PHE A 69 -20.36 -2.97 5.15
N THR A 70 -20.79 -2.73 3.91
CA THR A 70 -20.24 -1.81 2.89
C THR A 70 -18.86 -2.11 2.28
N TYR A 71 -18.11 -3.12 2.73
CA TYR A 71 -16.72 -3.36 2.26
C TYR A 71 -15.83 -2.12 2.41
N ALA A 72 -16.17 -1.24 3.36
CA ALA A 72 -15.48 0.02 3.48
C ALA A 72 -13.99 -0.24 3.79
N SER A 73 -13.14 0.36 2.97
CA SER A 73 -11.70 0.28 3.09
C SER A 73 -11.20 1.26 4.15
N ALA A 74 -10.08 0.91 4.77
CA ALA A 74 -9.36 1.78 5.70
C ALA A 74 -7.87 1.83 5.31
N VAL A 75 -7.12 2.78 5.86
CA VAL A 75 -5.67 2.84 5.71
C VAL A 75 -4.99 2.46 7.02
N ALA A 76 -4.15 1.42 6.96
CA ALA A 76 -3.37 0.95 8.09
C ALA A 76 -1.89 1.28 7.91
N GLU A 77 -1.30 1.90 8.93
CA GLU A 77 0.13 2.14 9.05
C GLU A 77 0.80 0.97 9.75
N PHE A 78 1.92 0.51 9.21
CA PHE A 78 2.82 -0.44 9.87
C PHE A 78 4.26 -0.21 9.44
N LYS A 79 5.19 -0.69 10.27
CA LYS A 79 6.62 -0.48 10.10
C LYS A 79 7.30 -1.81 9.82
N VAL A 80 8.19 -1.81 8.83
CA VAL A 80 8.98 -2.97 8.42
C VAL A 80 10.45 -2.58 8.47
N PRO A 81 11.26 -3.20 9.36
CA PRO A 81 12.71 -3.04 9.33
C PRO A 81 13.27 -3.40 7.95
N MET A 82 14.24 -2.64 7.43
CA MET A 82 14.86 -2.96 6.14
C MET A 82 15.57 -4.32 6.16
N GLY A 83 16.08 -4.73 7.33
CA GLY A 83 16.62 -6.08 7.54
C GLY A 83 15.63 -7.19 7.15
N ASP A 84 14.34 -7.05 7.47
CA ASP A 84 13.33 -8.05 7.10
C ASP A 84 13.15 -8.12 5.58
N ILE A 85 13.15 -6.95 4.91
CA ILE A 85 13.02 -6.86 3.44
C ILE A 85 14.14 -7.60 2.73
N TYR A 86 15.37 -7.52 3.25
CA TYR A 86 16.54 -8.14 2.64
C TYR A 86 16.74 -9.61 3.01
N ASN A 87 16.15 -10.08 4.11
CA ASN A 87 16.31 -11.44 4.62
C ASN A 87 15.10 -12.34 4.28
N ASP A 88 13.97 -12.15 4.97
CA ASP A 88 12.74 -12.93 4.75
C ASP A 88 11.50 -12.23 5.35
N VAL A 89 11.00 -11.22 4.65
CA VAL A 89 9.77 -10.47 5.01
C VAL A 89 8.53 -11.38 5.08
N GLU A 90 8.58 -12.56 4.46
CA GLU A 90 7.45 -13.48 4.42
C GLU A 90 7.34 -14.33 5.67
N SER A 91 8.34 -14.34 6.56
CA SER A 91 8.33 -15.10 7.82
C SER A 91 7.78 -14.29 9.01
N GLU A 92 7.84 -12.96 8.94
CA GLU A 92 7.56 -12.05 10.05
C GLU A 92 6.08 -11.71 10.23
N ARG A 93 5.75 -10.95 11.29
CA ARG A 93 4.43 -10.35 11.50
C ARG A 93 4.56 -8.91 11.98
N TYR A 94 3.80 -8.01 11.35
CA TYR A 94 3.85 -6.58 11.61
C TYR A 94 2.61 -6.11 12.36
N ILE A 95 2.81 -5.34 13.42
CA ILE A 95 1.72 -4.66 14.11
C ILE A 95 1.36 -3.41 13.32
N ALA A 96 0.07 -3.26 13.01
CA ALA A 96 -0.49 -2.16 12.28
C ALA A 96 -1.49 -1.37 13.11
N GLU A 97 -1.60 -0.07 12.83
CA GLU A 97 -2.60 0.83 13.38
C GLU A 97 -3.44 1.42 12.24
N ILE A 98 -4.76 1.40 12.38
CA ILE A 98 -5.66 2.07 11.44
C ILE A 98 -5.51 3.58 11.64
N LYS A 99 -4.94 4.28 10.66
CA LYS A 99 -4.71 5.73 10.70
C LYS A 99 -5.84 6.55 10.09
N VAL A 100 -6.45 6.01 9.05
CA VAL A 100 -7.58 6.65 8.38
C VAL A 100 -8.68 5.60 8.25
N LEU A 101 -9.85 5.93 8.77
CA LEU A 101 -11.08 5.16 8.61
C LEU A 101 -12.15 6.08 8.02
N PRO A 102 -13.20 5.50 7.40
CA PRO A 102 -14.41 6.25 7.08
C PRO A 102 -14.99 6.95 8.30
N ASP A 103 -15.08 8.28 8.29
CA ASP A 103 -15.58 9.08 9.41
C ASP A 103 -16.68 10.09 9.04
N ASN A 104 -17.02 10.21 7.76
CA ASN A 104 -18.00 11.16 7.27
C ASN A 104 -18.81 10.62 6.08
N LYS A 105 -19.54 11.50 5.39
CA LYS A 105 -20.41 11.10 4.27
C LYS A 105 -19.66 10.90 2.95
N PHE A 106 -18.46 11.47 2.82
CA PHE A 106 -17.66 11.43 1.61
C PHE A 106 -16.85 10.14 1.49
N ASP A 107 -16.49 9.54 2.62
CA ASP A 107 -15.71 8.31 2.72
C ASP A 107 -16.56 7.10 3.12
N PHE A 108 -17.88 7.20 3.00
CA PHE A 108 -18.82 6.12 3.33
C PHE A 108 -18.46 4.77 2.68
N TRP A 109 -17.90 4.79 1.46
CA TRP A 109 -17.47 3.60 0.73
C TRP A 109 -16.05 3.14 1.04
N GLY A 110 -15.31 3.89 1.86
CA GLY A 110 -13.94 3.61 2.22
C GLY A 110 -12.98 4.78 1.99
N VAL A 111 -11.78 4.62 2.57
CA VAL A 111 -10.61 5.46 2.30
C VAL A 111 -9.54 4.63 1.60
N GLU A 112 -9.05 5.11 0.46
CA GLU A 112 -8.38 4.28 -0.54
C GLU A 112 -7.05 4.84 -1.02
N ASP A 113 -6.18 3.91 -1.48
CA ASP A 113 -4.98 4.16 -2.26
C ASP A 113 -4.13 5.34 -1.75
N PRO A 114 -3.66 5.26 -0.49
CA PRO A 114 -2.97 6.36 0.16
C PRO A 114 -1.73 6.82 -0.63
N ARG A 115 -1.39 8.09 -0.44
CA ARG A 115 -0.15 8.71 -0.89
C ARG A 115 0.47 9.43 0.30
N VAL A 116 1.78 9.33 0.44
CA VAL A 116 2.52 9.91 1.56
C VAL A 116 3.68 10.72 1.02
N TYR A 117 3.88 11.90 1.60
CA TYR A 117 4.99 12.80 1.34
C TYR A 117 5.44 13.39 2.68
N GLU A 118 6.74 13.56 2.83
CA GLU A 118 7.34 14.32 3.93
C GLU A 118 7.65 15.72 3.43
N ILE A 119 7.22 16.74 4.15
CA ILE A 119 7.44 18.16 3.85
C ILE A 119 8.17 18.74 5.06
N ASP A 120 9.30 19.41 4.82
CA ASP A 120 10.14 20.06 5.84
C ASP A 120 10.86 19.14 6.87
N GLY A 121 10.85 17.82 6.66
CA GLY A 121 11.53 16.84 7.52
C GLY A 121 10.86 16.59 8.85
#